data_AF-A0A345Z4P5-F1
#
_entry.id   AF-A0A345Z4P5-F1
#
_cell.length_a   1.000
_cell.length_b   1.000
_cell.length_c   1.000
_cell.angle_alpha   90.00
_cell.angle_beta   90.00
_cell.angle_gamma   90.00
#
_symmetry.space_group_name_H-M   'P 1'
#
loop_
_entity.id
_entity.type
_entity.pdbx_description
1 polymer ?
#
loop_
_entity_poly.entity_id
_entity_poly.type
_entity_poly.pdbx_seq_one_letter_code
_entity_poly.pdbx_strand_id
1 'polypeptide(L)'
;MTKKEKKKMAFIITAYILGIFMMLLSDIYFQILVDKSIYIKDLPGIEKDFFNGFTLNGEDISNIAVLNSKYLLFPFGGKIFYGGRTLMFCLTTILFWVGVIPLIISHWRDKMIGRKWFWISAIISIFLIIILLVGFALTINKNIFIKVFEVQTYGYFGRDFFNTVELQQQLDILRNSVLEAFGYKKFLGINISYIIIGLLTISAILFCLLQDYLGLRNKENDINALSQNNLLMSDSENQIQDKHPSEMSEADFQKSGLLINEPKFKIKKQYYLSLVWSILILSVLSMIFWSVLFFDSVKIQDIPLVESNYFNGFINQKGEIINDYKFYPNLLFSSYSIGGIIGPTWMFFLTFIPLWILSIMNFFHLRPYKKEVDSHKVFLIHNIICFIFLANIIIQLIFFFSPESYKIAFEDNLFFAFEKNFLIKEVGRENLDYQINNAVHGLKILYEQKLNPIVITLLTISLAAASICIFFITQYFWVRNKNISQKNTKIN
;
A
#
# COMPACT_ATOMS: atom_id res chain seq x y z
N MET A 1 11.38 23.98 19.70
CA MET A 1 10.22 23.10 19.91
C MET A 1 10.09 22.77 21.39
N THR A 2 8.97 23.14 22.02
CA THR A 2 8.74 22.98 23.47
C THR A 2 8.49 21.52 23.85
N LYS A 3 8.64 21.17 25.14
CA LYS A 3 8.35 19.80 25.65
C LYS A 3 6.91 19.36 25.36
N LYS A 4 5.96 20.30 25.36
CA LYS A 4 4.54 20.10 25.04
C LYS A 4 4.34 19.81 23.55
N GLU A 5 5.03 20.54 22.66
CA GLU A 5 5.01 20.29 21.21
C GLU A 5 5.61 18.94 20.86
N LYS A 6 6.74 18.55 21.49
CA LYS A 6 7.36 17.24 21.28
C LYS A 6 6.42 16.09 21.68
N LYS A 7 5.73 16.21 22.82
CA LYS A 7 4.71 15.24 23.24
C LYS A 7 3.56 15.15 22.24
N LYS A 8 3.02 16.28 21.78
CA LYS A 8 1.95 16.32 20.77
C LYS A 8 2.36 15.60 19.48
N MET A 9 3.56 15.88 18.98
CA MET A 9 4.11 15.21 17.79
C MET A 9 4.32 13.71 17.99
N ALA A 10 4.77 13.27 19.17
CA ALA A 10 4.89 11.84 19.47
C ALA A 10 3.53 11.11 19.38
N PHE A 11 2.47 11.66 19.95
CA PHE A 11 1.13 11.05 19.89
C PHE A 11 0.56 11.00 18.47
N ILE A 12 0.76 12.07 17.71
CA ILE A 12 0.43 12.12 16.29
C ILE A 12 1.14 10.96 15.58
N ILE A 13 2.47 10.85 15.69
CA ILE A 13 3.27 9.77 15.09
C ILE A 13 2.76 8.38 15.52
N THR A 14 2.43 8.17 16.79
CA THR A 14 1.88 6.89 17.27
C THR A 14 0.56 6.54 16.60
N ALA A 15 -0.37 7.49 16.45
CA ALA A 15 -1.63 7.26 15.74
C ALA A 15 -1.39 6.84 14.27
N TYR A 16 -0.36 7.40 13.61
CA TYR A 16 0.02 7.02 12.25
C TYR A 16 0.61 5.62 12.16
N ILE A 17 1.53 5.28 13.06
CA ILE A 17 2.10 3.94 13.11
C ILE A 17 0.97 2.92 13.27
N LEU A 18 0.05 3.15 14.20
CA LEU A 18 -1.11 2.28 14.40
C LEU A 18 -2.01 2.19 13.15
N GLY A 19 -2.28 3.31 12.48
CA GLY A 19 -3.03 3.33 11.22
C GLY A 19 -2.35 2.54 10.08
N ILE A 20 -1.03 2.65 9.93
CA ILE A 20 -0.25 1.87 8.96
C ILE A 20 -0.31 0.37 9.32
N PHE A 21 -0.18 0.04 10.61
CA PHE A 21 -0.32 -1.35 11.07
C PHE A 21 -1.71 -1.92 10.77
N MET A 22 -2.79 -1.14 10.93
CA MET A 22 -4.13 -1.57 10.52
C MET A 22 -4.19 -1.90 9.03
N MET A 23 -3.59 -1.07 8.18
CA MET A 23 -3.57 -1.33 6.73
C MET A 23 -2.82 -2.61 6.39
N LEU A 24 -1.65 -2.81 6.98
CA LEU A 24 -0.85 -4.02 6.79
C LEU A 24 -1.63 -5.27 7.23
N LEU A 25 -2.29 -5.21 8.39
CA LEU A 25 -3.14 -6.32 8.85
C LEU A 25 -4.33 -6.57 7.92
N SER A 26 -4.96 -5.52 7.41
CA SER A 26 -6.05 -5.65 6.44
C SER A 26 -5.58 -6.36 5.17
N ASP A 27 -4.40 -6.01 4.68
CA ASP A 27 -3.87 -6.58 3.46
C ASP A 27 -3.42 -8.04 3.65
N ILE A 28 -2.73 -8.33 4.76
CA ILE A 28 -2.42 -9.70 5.19
C ILE A 28 -3.69 -10.55 5.26
N TYR A 29 -4.76 -9.99 5.84
CA TYR A 29 -6.05 -10.66 5.92
C TYR A 29 -6.61 -10.97 4.52
N PHE A 30 -6.60 -10.01 3.58
CA PHE A 30 -7.10 -10.26 2.22
C PHE A 30 -6.27 -11.31 1.47
N GLN A 31 -4.93 -11.18 1.49
CA GLN A 31 -4.02 -12.02 0.72
C GLN A 31 -4.00 -13.46 1.25
N ILE A 32 -3.96 -13.65 2.57
CA ILE A 32 -3.73 -14.97 3.16
C ILE A 32 -5.03 -15.74 3.38
N LEU A 33 -6.13 -15.04 3.66
CA LEU A 33 -7.34 -15.67 4.19
C LEU A 33 -8.55 -15.58 3.27
N VAL A 34 -8.71 -14.50 2.49
CA VAL A 34 -9.99 -14.20 1.81
C VAL A 34 -10.06 -14.84 0.43
N ASP A 35 -8.95 -15.03 -0.28
CA ASP A 35 -8.94 -15.56 -1.65
C ASP A 35 -8.77 -17.09 -1.75
N LYS A 36 -9.08 -17.85 -0.70
CA LYS A 36 -9.05 -19.31 -0.74
C LYS A 36 -10.29 -19.89 -1.40
N SER A 37 -10.07 -20.86 -2.29
CA SER A 37 -11.09 -21.72 -2.86
C SER A 37 -10.73 -23.18 -2.61
N ILE A 38 -11.68 -23.98 -2.15
CA ILE A 38 -11.48 -25.40 -1.86
C ILE A 38 -12.67 -26.16 -2.46
N TYR A 39 -12.40 -27.25 -3.20
CA TYR A 39 -13.48 -28.12 -3.66
C TYR A 39 -14.09 -28.87 -2.49
N ILE A 40 -15.41 -29.07 -2.50
CA ILE A 40 -16.07 -29.80 -1.42
C ILE A 40 -15.53 -31.24 -1.33
N LYS A 41 -15.17 -31.86 -2.46
CA LYS A 41 -14.55 -33.20 -2.49
C LYS A 41 -13.19 -33.29 -1.81
N ASP A 42 -12.49 -32.17 -1.68
CA ASP A 42 -11.16 -32.11 -1.07
C ASP A 42 -11.24 -31.77 0.44
N LEU A 43 -12.44 -31.59 0.98
CA LEU A 43 -12.63 -31.37 2.41
C LEU A 43 -12.38 -32.67 3.18
N PRO A 44 -11.69 -32.60 4.34
CA PRO A 44 -11.43 -33.79 5.15
C PRO A 44 -12.74 -34.46 5.58
N GLY A 45 -12.80 -35.79 5.54
CA GLY A 45 -13.96 -36.55 6.00
C GLY A 45 -15.15 -36.61 5.04
N ILE A 46 -15.10 -35.97 3.86
CA ILE A 46 -16.13 -36.16 2.83
C ILE A 46 -15.86 -37.47 2.09
N GLU A 47 -16.86 -38.35 2.07
CA GLU A 47 -16.80 -39.62 1.35
C GLU A 47 -16.90 -39.39 -0.16
N LYS A 48 -16.19 -40.19 -0.98
CA LYS A 48 -16.24 -40.08 -2.44
C LYS A 48 -17.65 -40.26 -2.99
N ASP A 49 -18.43 -41.11 -2.32
CA ASP A 49 -19.77 -41.49 -2.75
C ASP A 49 -20.83 -40.42 -2.40
N PHE A 50 -20.45 -39.41 -1.61
CA PHE A 50 -21.33 -38.28 -1.24
C PHE A 50 -21.87 -37.53 -2.46
N PHE A 51 -21.10 -37.50 -3.56
CA PHE A 51 -21.48 -36.82 -4.80
C PHE A 51 -22.13 -37.74 -5.83
N ASN A 52 -22.18 -39.05 -5.58
CA ASN A 52 -22.65 -40.02 -6.57
C ASN A 52 -24.09 -39.72 -7.00
N GLY A 53 -24.28 -39.56 -8.31
CA GLY A 53 -25.59 -39.34 -8.93
C GLY A 53 -26.05 -37.88 -8.96
N PHE A 54 -25.26 -36.94 -8.44
CA PHE A 54 -25.59 -35.52 -8.52
C PHE A 54 -24.93 -34.87 -9.72
N THR A 55 -25.74 -34.49 -10.70
CA THR A 55 -25.31 -33.63 -11.80
C THR A 55 -26.04 -32.29 -11.73
N LEU A 56 -25.29 -31.19 -11.88
CA LEU A 56 -25.85 -29.85 -12.03
C LEU A 56 -25.52 -29.39 -13.45
N ASN A 57 -26.54 -29.08 -14.24
CA ASN A 57 -26.39 -28.74 -15.67
C ASN A 57 -25.63 -29.79 -16.51
N GLY A 58 -25.69 -31.07 -16.12
CA GLY A 58 -25.04 -32.18 -16.84
C GLY A 58 -23.59 -32.46 -16.41
N GLU A 59 -23.02 -31.68 -15.50
CA GLU A 59 -21.71 -31.94 -14.91
C GLU A 59 -21.82 -32.51 -13.50
N ASP A 60 -20.93 -33.43 -13.15
CA ASP A 60 -20.85 -34.01 -11.81
C ASP A 60 -20.54 -32.92 -10.77
N ILE A 61 -21.39 -32.82 -9.74
CA ILE A 61 -21.24 -31.84 -8.67
C ILE A 61 -19.87 -31.95 -7.98
N SER A 62 -19.26 -33.15 -7.94
CA SER A 62 -17.92 -33.34 -7.36
C SER A 62 -16.84 -32.47 -8.03
N ASN A 63 -17.03 -32.10 -9.31
CA ASN A 63 -16.04 -31.37 -10.10
C ASN A 63 -16.27 -29.86 -10.13
N ILE A 64 -17.46 -29.41 -9.75
CA ILE A 64 -17.86 -27.99 -9.81
C ILE A 64 -18.13 -27.37 -8.43
N ALA A 65 -18.37 -28.18 -7.40
CA ALA A 65 -18.70 -27.69 -6.07
C ALA A 65 -17.47 -27.12 -5.36
N VAL A 66 -17.38 -25.79 -5.31
CA VAL A 66 -16.28 -25.04 -4.71
C VAL A 66 -16.81 -24.12 -3.62
N LEU A 67 -16.15 -24.16 -2.47
CA LEU A 67 -16.35 -23.21 -1.39
C LEU A 67 -15.32 -22.11 -1.48
N ASN A 68 -15.74 -20.86 -1.29
CA ASN A 68 -14.86 -19.70 -1.38
C ASN A 68 -14.96 -18.84 -0.11
N SER A 69 -13.81 -18.53 0.47
CA SER A 69 -13.70 -17.68 1.65
C SER A 69 -14.00 -16.21 1.37
N LYS A 70 -14.01 -15.77 0.11
CA LYS A 70 -14.23 -14.36 -0.25
C LYS A 70 -15.60 -13.84 0.18
N TYR A 71 -16.57 -14.76 0.32
CA TYR A 71 -17.93 -14.47 0.76
C TYR A 71 -18.06 -14.32 2.29
N LEU A 72 -16.98 -14.56 3.05
CA LEU A 72 -16.96 -14.29 4.49
C LEU A 72 -16.94 -12.80 4.80
N LEU A 73 -16.54 -11.96 3.83
CA LEU A 73 -16.49 -10.51 3.99
C LEU A 73 -17.85 -9.86 3.72
N PHE A 74 -18.37 -9.17 4.73
CA PHE A 74 -19.64 -8.45 4.80
C PHE A 74 -19.75 -7.29 3.74
N PRO A 75 -20.95 -6.78 3.37
CA PRO A 75 -22.10 -6.61 4.23
C PRO A 75 -23.32 -7.50 3.96
N PHE A 76 -23.84 -8.18 5.00
CA PHE A 76 -25.15 -8.88 5.07
C PHE A 76 -25.29 -10.35 4.60
N GLY A 77 -24.36 -11.24 4.98
CA GLY A 77 -24.63 -12.65 5.38
C GLY A 77 -25.71 -13.47 4.62
N GLY A 78 -25.85 -13.27 3.32
CA GLY A 78 -26.91 -13.88 2.51
C GLY A 78 -26.79 -13.47 1.04
N LYS A 79 -26.65 -14.49 0.18
CA LYS A 79 -26.51 -14.47 -1.29
C LYS A 79 -25.33 -13.67 -1.86
N ILE A 80 -24.30 -14.39 -2.34
CA ILE A 80 -23.50 -14.11 -3.56
C ILE A 80 -23.10 -12.63 -3.80
N PHE A 81 -22.73 -11.87 -2.78
CA PHE A 81 -22.21 -10.52 -2.99
C PHE A 81 -20.67 -10.55 -3.06
N TYR A 82 -20.17 -10.60 -4.29
CA TYR A 82 -18.75 -10.41 -4.65
C TYR A 82 -18.18 -9.07 -4.13
N GLY A 83 -19.04 -8.12 -3.76
CA GLY A 83 -18.68 -6.75 -3.39
C GLY A 83 -18.07 -6.55 -2.00
N GLY A 84 -18.19 -7.52 -1.07
CA GLY A 84 -17.70 -7.33 0.31
C GLY A 84 -16.19 -7.14 0.41
N ARG A 85 -15.42 -7.96 -0.33
CA ARG A 85 -13.96 -7.81 -0.47
C ARG A 85 -13.61 -6.44 -1.05
N THR A 86 -14.23 -6.06 -2.17
CA THR A 86 -13.98 -4.79 -2.85
C THR A 86 -14.31 -3.61 -1.95
N LEU A 87 -15.43 -3.65 -1.22
CA LEU A 87 -15.83 -2.62 -0.28
C LEU A 87 -14.80 -2.45 0.85
N MET A 88 -14.39 -3.54 1.48
CA MET A 88 -13.40 -3.49 2.57
C MET A 88 -12.04 -2.97 2.07
N PHE A 89 -11.63 -3.36 0.86
CA PHE A 89 -10.43 -2.82 0.20
C PHE A 89 -10.56 -1.31 -0.07
N CYS A 90 -11.70 -0.87 -0.63
CA CYS A 90 -11.98 0.55 -0.86
C CYS A 90 -11.97 1.35 0.45
N LEU A 91 -12.61 0.85 1.50
CA LEU A 91 -12.64 1.51 2.82
C LEU A 91 -11.24 1.65 3.42
N THR A 92 -10.41 0.61 3.32
CA THR A 92 -9.02 0.62 3.79
C THR A 92 -8.17 1.63 3.00
N THR A 93 -8.39 1.70 1.68
CA THR A 93 -7.73 2.67 0.80
C THR A 93 -8.16 4.10 1.09
N ILE A 94 -9.45 4.35 1.31
CA ILE A 94 -9.96 5.68 1.70
C ILE A 94 -9.39 6.07 3.05
N LEU A 95 -9.32 5.15 4.02
CA LEU A 95 -8.74 5.41 5.34
C LEU A 95 -7.28 5.87 5.23
N PHE A 96 -6.49 5.29 4.33
CA PHE A 96 -5.12 5.74 4.04
C PHE A 96 -5.08 7.20 3.61
N TRP A 97 -5.86 7.55 2.59
CA TRP A 97 -5.87 8.91 2.05
C TRP A 97 -6.40 9.92 3.06
N VAL A 98 -7.50 9.59 3.74
CA VAL A 98 -8.09 10.44 4.78
C VAL A 98 -7.12 10.61 5.95
N GLY A 99 -6.38 9.57 6.35
CA GLY A 99 -5.39 9.66 7.43
C GLY A 99 -4.16 10.50 7.07
N VAL A 100 -3.59 10.29 5.88
CA VAL A 100 -2.28 10.84 5.47
C VAL A 100 -2.37 12.27 4.90
N ILE A 101 -3.34 12.56 4.04
CA ILE A 101 -3.46 13.85 3.34
C ILE A 101 -3.55 15.06 4.29
N PRO A 102 -4.35 15.06 5.36
CA PRO A 102 -4.53 16.23 6.22
C PRO A 102 -3.29 16.58 7.03
N LEU A 103 -2.37 15.64 7.30
CA LEU A 103 -1.07 15.98 7.89
C LEU A 103 -0.25 16.83 6.95
N ILE A 104 -0.18 16.39 5.69
CA ILE A 104 0.52 17.10 4.63
C ILE A 104 -0.08 18.50 4.52
N ILE A 105 -1.41 18.63 4.56
CA ILE A 105 -2.10 19.93 4.54
C ILE A 105 -1.87 20.74 5.84
N SER A 106 -1.82 20.10 7.01
CA SER A 106 -1.69 20.76 8.32
C SER A 106 -0.31 21.38 8.56
N HIS A 107 0.73 20.82 7.96
CA HIS A 107 2.07 21.38 7.96
C HIS A 107 2.20 22.57 6.99
N TRP A 108 1.17 22.83 6.17
CA TRP A 108 1.27 23.62 4.93
C TRP A 108 0.36 24.85 4.82
N ARG A 109 -0.87 24.79 5.31
CA ARG A 109 -1.81 25.93 5.33
C ARG A 109 -1.76 26.68 6.65
N ASP A 110 -2.29 27.91 6.68
CA ASP A 110 -2.46 28.70 7.90
C ASP A 110 -2.97 27.82 9.04
N LYS A 111 -2.46 28.04 10.26
CA LYS A 111 -2.75 27.21 11.45
C LYS A 111 -4.24 26.91 11.64
N MET A 112 -5.13 27.77 11.15
CA MET A 112 -6.58 27.57 11.17
C MET A 112 -7.10 26.58 10.12
N ILE A 113 -6.67 26.68 8.84
CA ILE A 113 -7.20 25.83 7.77
C ILE A 113 -6.64 24.41 7.91
N GLY A 114 -5.33 24.28 8.13
CA GLY A 114 -4.70 22.97 8.35
C GLY A 114 -5.32 22.20 9.52
N ARG A 115 -5.76 22.94 10.54
CA ARG A 115 -6.45 22.39 11.70
C ARG A 115 -7.89 21.94 11.42
N LYS A 116 -8.68 22.71 10.67
CA LYS A 116 -10.04 22.28 10.26
C LYS A 116 -9.97 20.97 9.48
N TRP A 117 -9.02 20.84 8.56
CA TRP A 117 -8.80 19.61 7.79
C TRP A 117 -8.36 18.44 8.67
N PHE A 118 -7.52 18.67 9.68
CA PHE A 118 -7.15 17.65 10.66
C PHE A 118 -8.37 17.12 11.42
N TRP A 119 -9.26 18.00 11.90
CA TRP A 119 -10.48 17.60 12.61
C TRP A 119 -11.45 16.81 11.74
N ILE A 120 -11.72 17.31 10.52
CA ILE A 120 -12.63 16.65 9.57
C ILE A 120 -12.11 15.25 9.24
N SER A 121 -10.83 15.12 8.93
CA SER A 121 -10.23 13.82 8.66
C SER A 121 -10.29 12.89 9.86
N ALA A 122 -9.93 13.36 11.05
CA ALA A 122 -9.93 12.52 12.24
C ALA A 122 -11.33 11.92 12.50
N ILE A 123 -12.40 12.72 12.33
CA ILE A 123 -13.78 12.26 12.46
C ILE A 123 -14.12 11.22 11.38
N ILE A 124 -13.79 11.49 10.11
CA ILE A 124 -14.01 10.55 9.00
C ILE A 124 -13.22 9.25 9.23
N SER A 125 -11.97 9.33 9.68
CA SER A 125 -11.13 8.17 10.00
C SER A 125 -11.74 7.33 11.10
N ILE A 126 -12.25 7.93 12.19
CA ILE A 126 -12.95 7.18 13.25
C ILE A 126 -14.16 6.45 12.67
N PHE A 127 -14.98 7.13 11.87
CA PHE A 127 -16.16 6.52 11.25
C PHE A 127 -15.78 5.33 10.34
N LEU A 128 -14.74 5.48 9.51
CA LEU A 128 -14.24 4.41 8.66
C LEU A 128 -13.67 3.23 9.46
N ILE A 129 -12.90 3.51 10.51
CA ILE A 129 -12.35 2.46 11.39
C ILE A 129 -13.49 1.69 12.06
N ILE A 130 -14.57 2.35 12.51
CA ILE A 130 -15.73 1.67 13.10
C ILE A 130 -16.38 0.72 12.09
N ILE A 131 -16.59 1.15 10.85
CA ILE A 131 -17.15 0.27 9.80
C ILE A 131 -16.25 -0.94 9.57
N LEU A 132 -14.93 -0.72 9.47
CA LEU A 132 -13.95 -1.79 9.30
C LEU A 132 -14.00 -2.76 10.50
N LEU A 133 -14.00 -2.25 11.74
CA LEU A 133 -14.10 -3.06 12.96
C LEU A 133 -15.34 -3.96 12.95
N VAL A 134 -16.50 -3.45 12.54
CA VAL A 134 -17.71 -4.26 12.38
C VAL A 134 -17.51 -5.36 11.34
N GLY A 135 -16.91 -5.04 10.19
CA GLY A 135 -16.60 -6.02 9.14
C GLY A 135 -15.69 -7.15 9.61
N PHE A 136 -14.60 -6.84 10.31
CA PHE A 136 -13.67 -7.82 10.87
C PHE A 136 -14.25 -8.57 12.08
N ALA A 137 -15.15 -7.97 12.86
CA ALA A 137 -15.77 -8.63 14.02
C ALA A 137 -16.76 -9.74 13.60
N LEU A 138 -17.44 -9.60 12.47
CA LEU A 138 -18.46 -10.56 12.04
C LEU A 138 -17.87 -11.93 11.68
N THR A 139 -16.65 -11.94 11.12
CA THR A 139 -15.96 -13.18 10.75
C THR A 139 -15.38 -13.93 11.96
N ILE A 140 -15.36 -13.30 13.15
CA ILE A 140 -15.06 -13.97 14.42
C ILE A 140 -16.21 -14.87 14.85
N ASN A 141 -17.47 -14.55 14.50
CA ASN A 141 -18.59 -15.39 14.92
C ASN A 141 -18.60 -16.71 14.13
N LYS A 142 -18.32 -17.83 14.83
CA LYS A 142 -18.31 -19.19 14.26
C LYS A 142 -19.61 -19.52 13.51
N ASN A 143 -20.76 -19.08 14.00
CA ASN A 143 -22.05 -19.36 13.38
C ASN A 143 -22.21 -18.60 12.06
N ILE A 144 -21.72 -17.37 11.98
CA ILE A 144 -21.71 -16.59 10.72
C ILE A 144 -20.77 -17.25 9.72
N PHE A 145 -19.58 -17.67 10.18
CA PHE A 145 -18.60 -18.38 9.36
C PHE A 145 -19.22 -19.63 8.72
N ILE A 146 -19.82 -20.50 9.53
CA ILE A 146 -20.49 -21.72 9.05
C ILE A 146 -21.64 -21.38 8.10
N LYS A 147 -22.51 -20.44 8.46
CA LYS A 147 -23.68 -20.05 7.67
C LYS A 147 -23.30 -19.60 6.26
N VAL A 148 -22.18 -18.90 6.08
CA VAL A 148 -21.70 -18.46 4.76
C VAL A 148 -21.36 -19.67 3.87
N PHE A 149 -20.71 -20.69 4.42
CA PHE A 149 -20.38 -21.89 3.66
C PHE A 149 -21.59 -22.78 3.44
N GLU A 150 -22.50 -22.90 4.40
CA GLU A 150 -23.78 -23.59 4.21
C GLU A 150 -24.59 -22.99 3.06
N VAL A 151 -24.67 -21.66 2.96
CA VAL A 151 -25.38 -21.01 1.84
C VAL A 151 -24.75 -21.36 0.50
N GLN A 152 -23.43 -21.52 0.44
CA GLN A 152 -22.73 -21.98 -0.76
C GLN A 152 -23.05 -23.45 -1.06
N THR A 153 -22.97 -24.32 -0.04
CA THR A 153 -23.32 -25.75 -0.16
C THR A 153 -24.76 -25.94 -0.62
N TYR A 154 -25.73 -25.25 -0.01
CA TYR A 154 -27.14 -25.27 -0.43
C TYR A 154 -27.34 -24.71 -1.84
N GLY A 155 -26.45 -23.86 -2.33
CA GLY A 155 -26.45 -23.39 -3.71
C GLY A 155 -26.19 -24.51 -4.71
N TYR A 156 -25.43 -25.54 -4.33
CA TYR A 156 -25.14 -26.70 -5.17
C TYR A 156 -26.17 -27.82 -5.02
N PHE A 157 -26.52 -28.17 -3.78
CA PHE A 157 -27.36 -29.36 -3.50
C PHE A 157 -28.84 -29.04 -3.26
N GLY A 158 -29.19 -27.77 -3.03
CA GLY A 158 -30.49 -27.39 -2.48
C GLY A 158 -30.57 -27.62 -0.97
N ARG A 159 -31.49 -26.93 -0.29
CA ARG A 159 -31.71 -27.13 1.16
C ARG A 159 -32.38 -28.46 1.46
N ASP A 160 -33.34 -28.83 0.61
CA ASP A 160 -34.18 -30.01 0.82
C ASP A 160 -33.41 -31.33 0.68
N PHE A 161 -32.19 -31.28 0.11
CA PHE A 161 -31.29 -32.41 0.07
C PHE A 161 -30.92 -32.91 1.47
N PHE A 162 -30.70 -32.00 2.43
CA PHE A 162 -30.26 -32.36 3.79
C PHE A 162 -31.40 -32.68 4.76
N ASN A 163 -32.49 -33.28 4.25
CA ASN A 163 -33.71 -33.56 5.03
C ASN A 163 -33.71 -34.93 5.73
N THR A 164 -32.75 -35.81 5.43
CA THR A 164 -32.59 -37.11 6.11
C THR A 164 -31.54 -37.04 7.22
N VAL A 165 -31.63 -37.93 8.21
CA VAL A 165 -30.69 -37.98 9.34
C VAL A 165 -29.25 -38.23 8.86
N GLU A 166 -29.07 -39.13 7.88
CA GLU A 166 -27.76 -39.45 7.29
C GLU A 166 -27.13 -38.25 6.59
N LEU A 167 -27.92 -37.48 5.82
CA LEU A 167 -27.43 -36.30 5.12
C LEU A 167 -27.19 -35.12 6.08
N GLN A 168 -27.94 -35.04 7.19
CA GLN A 168 -27.63 -34.09 8.27
C GLN A 168 -26.29 -34.39 8.94
N GLN A 169 -25.97 -35.66 9.17
CA GLN A 169 -24.65 -36.05 9.70
C GLN A 169 -23.53 -35.66 8.72
N GLN A 170 -23.74 -35.85 7.42
CA GLN A 170 -22.79 -35.41 6.39
C GLN A 170 -22.64 -33.87 6.35
N LEU A 171 -23.73 -33.12 6.54
CA LEU A 171 -23.67 -31.66 6.66
C LEU A 171 -22.86 -31.24 7.89
N ASP A 172 -22.98 -31.96 9.01
CA ASP A 172 -22.18 -31.71 10.22
C ASP A 172 -20.69 -32.00 10.04
N ILE A 173 -20.35 -33.06 9.29
CA ILE A 173 -18.97 -33.33 8.87
C ILE A 173 -18.48 -32.14 8.04
N LEU A 174 -19.22 -31.74 7.01
CA LEU A 174 -18.87 -30.62 6.12
C LEU A 174 -18.63 -29.31 6.91
N ARG A 175 -19.48 -29.01 7.90
CA ARG A 175 -19.30 -27.85 8.80
C ARG A 175 -17.96 -27.86 9.52
N ASN A 176 -17.57 -29.00 10.09
CA ASN A 176 -16.32 -29.14 10.82
C ASN A 176 -15.10 -29.09 9.89
N SER A 177 -15.19 -29.75 8.75
CA SER A 177 -14.15 -29.80 7.73
C SER A 177 -13.86 -28.44 7.13
N VAL A 178 -14.89 -27.61 6.94
CA VAL A 178 -14.76 -26.21 6.52
C VAL A 178 -13.94 -25.39 7.52
N LEU A 179 -14.18 -25.56 8.82
CA LEU A 179 -13.43 -24.82 9.86
C LEU A 179 -11.94 -25.18 9.86
N GLU A 180 -11.63 -26.45 9.61
CA GLU A 180 -10.27 -26.96 9.53
C GLU A 180 -9.57 -26.51 8.25
N ALA A 181 -10.16 -26.80 7.09
CA ALA A 181 -9.58 -26.56 5.77
C ALA A 181 -9.36 -25.06 5.49
N PHE A 182 -10.32 -24.21 5.88
CA PHE A 182 -10.15 -22.75 5.79
C PHE A 182 -9.35 -22.16 6.96
N GLY A 183 -9.08 -22.95 8.01
CA GLY A 183 -8.25 -22.53 9.13
C GLY A 183 -8.87 -21.41 9.96
N TYR A 184 -10.08 -21.62 10.47
CA TYR A 184 -10.85 -20.64 11.26
C TYR A 184 -10.04 -20.04 12.43
N LYS A 185 -9.14 -20.80 13.07
CA LYS A 185 -8.23 -20.28 14.11
C LYS A 185 -7.33 -19.13 13.59
N LYS A 186 -6.86 -19.20 12.34
CA LYS A 186 -6.04 -18.16 11.71
C LYS A 186 -6.88 -16.90 11.44
N PHE A 187 -8.11 -17.07 10.98
CA PHE A 187 -9.08 -15.97 10.86
C PHE A 187 -9.29 -15.28 12.21
N LEU A 188 -9.54 -16.05 13.27
CA LEU A 188 -9.77 -15.51 14.59
C LEU A 188 -8.57 -14.69 15.10
N GLY A 189 -7.34 -15.20 14.96
CA GLY A 189 -6.13 -14.49 15.39
C GLY A 189 -5.91 -13.15 14.67
N ILE A 190 -6.09 -13.12 13.33
CA ILE A 190 -5.89 -11.89 12.55
C ILE A 190 -7.02 -10.89 12.83
N ASN A 191 -8.28 -11.32 12.89
CA ASN A 191 -9.40 -10.42 13.19
C ASN A 191 -9.30 -9.82 14.60
N ILE A 192 -8.94 -10.61 15.62
CA ILE A 192 -8.73 -10.09 16.99
C ILE A 192 -7.61 -9.05 17.01
N SER A 193 -6.48 -9.35 16.36
CA SER A 193 -5.36 -8.41 16.25
C SER A 193 -5.79 -7.11 15.58
N TYR A 194 -6.56 -7.20 14.49
CA TYR A 194 -7.11 -6.05 13.80
C TYR A 194 -8.02 -5.22 14.71
N ILE A 195 -8.91 -5.86 15.47
CA ILE A 195 -9.81 -5.17 16.39
C ILE A 195 -9.03 -4.42 17.48
N ILE A 196 -8.04 -5.07 18.09
CA ILE A 196 -7.21 -4.44 19.13
C ILE A 196 -6.50 -3.21 18.56
N ILE A 197 -5.84 -3.33 17.41
CA ILE A 197 -5.15 -2.20 16.79
C ILE A 197 -6.15 -1.11 16.38
N GLY A 198 -7.32 -1.46 15.85
CA GLY A 198 -8.36 -0.48 15.51
C GLY A 198 -8.85 0.33 16.71
N LEU A 199 -9.09 -0.32 17.85
CA LEU A 199 -9.46 0.36 19.09
C LEU A 199 -8.34 1.27 19.63
N LEU A 200 -7.08 0.83 19.54
CA LEU A 200 -5.91 1.64 19.89
C LEU A 200 -5.78 2.86 18.97
N THR A 201 -6.01 2.69 17.66
CA THR A 201 -5.98 3.78 16.67
C THR A 201 -7.07 4.80 16.97
N ILE A 202 -8.31 4.38 17.21
CA ILE A 202 -9.41 5.28 17.61
C ILE A 202 -9.03 6.06 18.87
N SER A 203 -8.53 5.36 19.89
CA SER A 203 -8.13 5.99 21.16
C SER A 203 -7.02 7.03 20.95
N ALA A 204 -6.02 6.74 20.11
CA ALA A 204 -4.96 7.66 19.78
C ALA A 204 -5.46 8.90 19.02
N ILE A 205 -6.38 8.72 18.07
CA ILE A 205 -7.00 9.83 17.32
C ILE A 205 -7.82 10.71 18.27
N LEU A 206 -8.69 10.12 19.10
CA LEU A 206 -9.49 10.85 20.08
C LEU A 206 -8.62 11.63 21.07
N PHE A 207 -7.51 11.03 21.52
CA PHE A 207 -6.56 11.71 22.40
C PHE A 207 -5.88 12.90 21.70
N CYS A 208 -5.52 12.76 20.42
CA CYS A 208 -4.98 13.88 19.63
C CYS A 208 -5.99 15.02 19.47
N LEU A 209 -7.27 14.69 19.21
CA LEU A 209 -8.36 15.67 19.14
C LEU A 209 -8.57 16.38 20.47
N LEU A 210 -8.59 15.63 21.58
CA LEU A 210 -8.75 16.17 22.93
C LEU A 210 -7.59 17.12 23.29
N GLN A 211 -6.34 16.75 23.02
CA GLN A 211 -5.19 17.63 23.26
C GLN A 211 -5.26 18.91 22.42
N ASP A 212 -5.71 18.79 21.17
CA ASP A 212 -5.87 19.94 20.30
C ASP A 212 -6.98 20.89 20.81
N TYR A 213 -8.10 20.33 21.25
CA TYR A 213 -9.21 21.06 21.87
C TYR A 213 -8.80 21.77 23.17
N LEU A 214 -8.16 21.07 24.10
CA LEU A 214 -7.66 21.67 25.34
C LEU A 214 -6.61 22.77 25.07
N GLY A 215 -5.83 22.60 24.00
CA GLY A 215 -4.90 23.63 23.52
C GLY A 215 -5.58 24.90 23.02
N LEU A 216 -6.83 24.84 22.54
CA LEU A 216 -7.64 26.04 22.22
C LEU A 216 -8.13 26.71 23.47
N ARG A 217 -8.80 25.93 24.32
CA ARG A 217 -9.46 26.45 25.50
C ARG A 217 -8.50 27.20 26.40
N ASN A 218 -7.28 26.67 26.56
CA ASN A 218 -6.25 27.35 27.34
C ASN A 218 -5.77 28.65 26.68
N LYS A 219 -5.63 28.69 25.35
CA LYS A 219 -5.26 29.93 24.65
C LYS A 219 -6.35 30.99 24.70
N GLU A 220 -7.60 30.58 24.63
CA GLU A 220 -8.76 31.48 24.75
C GLU A 220 -8.85 32.04 26.17
N ASN A 221 -8.61 31.21 27.19
CA ASN A 221 -8.50 31.67 28.57
C ASN A 221 -7.30 32.60 28.79
N ASP A 222 -6.15 32.31 28.18
CA ASP A 222 -4.95 33.17 28.26
C ASP A 222 -5.19 34.52 27.57
N ILE A 223 -5.88 34.53 26.41
CA ILE A 223 -6.26 35.76 25.69
C ILE A 223 -7.29 36.57 26.48
N ASN A 224 -8.28 35.92 27.09
CA ASN A 224 -9.29 36.58 27.93
C ASN A 224 -8.68 37.12 29.24
N ALA A 225 -7.69 36.44 29.82
CA ALA A 225 -6.94 36.92 30.97
C ALA A 225 -6.02 38.10 30.60
N LEU A 226 -5.38 38.06 29.42
CA LEU A 226 -4.58 39.17 28.90
C LEU A 226 -5.44 40.38 28.53
N SER A 227 -6.63 40.19 27.96
CA SER A 227 -7.54 41.29 27.65
C SER A 227 -8.13 41.92 28.92
N GLN A 228 -8.44 41.13 29.96
CA GLN A 228 -8.82 41.65 31.28
C GLN A 228 -7.68 42.39 31.98
N ASN A 229 -6.45 41.86 31.92
CA ASN A 229 -5.28 42.54 32.51
C ASN A 229 -4.88 43.81 31.75
N ASN A 230 -5.02 43.85 30.42
CA ASN A 230 -4.77 45.07 29.64
C ASN A 230 -5.87 46.12 29.86
N LEU A 231 -7.11 45.73 30.15
CA LEU A 231 -8.18 46.65 30.55
C LEU A 231 -7.95 47.23 31.95
N LEU A 232 -7.38 46.45 32.87
CA LEU A 232 -6.98 46.90 34.21
C LEU A 232 -5.70 47.75 34.19
N MET A 233 -4.79 47.49 33.25
CA MET A 233 -3.55 48.26 33.08
C MET A 233 -3.77 49.61 32.38
N SER A 234 -4.75 49.73 31.47
CA SER A 234 -5.09 51.01 30.84
C SER A 234 -5.65 52.05 31.81
N ASP A 235 -6.16 51.63 32.97
CA ASP A 235 -6.55 52.53 34.07
C ASP A 235 -5.35 52.94 34.95
N SER A 236 -4.20 52.28 34.81
CA SER A 236 -2.98 52.52 35.61
C SER A 236 -1.82 53.15 34.83
N GLU A 237 -1.85 53.17 33.49
CA GLU A 237 -0.82 53.74 32.61
C GLU A 237 -0.85 55.28 32.49
N ASN A 238 -1.31 55.99 33.53
CA ASN A 238 -1.09 57.44 33.67
C ASN A 238 0.01 57.80 34.67
N GLN A 239 0.72 56.82 35.25
CA GLN A 239 1.87 57.09 36.10
C GLN A 239 2.96 56.03 35.86
N ILE A 240 4.21 56.51 35.83
CA ILE A 240 5.48 55.77 35.74
C ILE A 240 6.03 55.66 34.30
N GLN A 241 6.43 56.83 33.80
CA GLN A 241 7.63 56.97 32.98
C GLN A 241 8.88 56.90 33.89
N ASP A 242 10.01 56.49 33.31
CA ASP A 242 11.37 56.44 33.87
C ASP A 242 11.81 55.19 34.64
N LYS A 243 12.48 54.28 33.90
CA LYS A 243 13.81 53.80 34.30
C LYS A 243 14.59 53.16 33.14
N HIS A 244 15.83 53.64 33.02
CA HIS A 244 16.88 53.24 32.08
C HIS A 244 17.26 51.74 32.16
N PRO A 245 17.65 51.11 31.03
CA PRO A 245 18.22 49.77 31.01
C PRO A 245 19.75 49.84 31.18
N SER A 246 20.28 49.24 32.24
CA SER A 246 21.71 49.04 32.45
C SER A 246 22.15 47.63 32.03
N GLU A 247 23.09 47.59 31.10
CA GLU A 247 24.24 46.69 31.02
C GLU A 247 23.98 45.17 30.98
N MET A 248 23.88 44.64 29.76
CA MET A 248 24.15 43.24 29.46
C MET A 248 25.53 43.17 28.79
N SER A 249 26.48 42.49 29.43
CA SER A 249 27.89 42.50 29.03
C SER A 249 28.13 41.83 27.67
N GLU A 250 28.90 42.48 26.80
CA GLU A 250 29.37 41.99 25.49
C GLU A 250 30.26 40.73 25.57
N ALA A 251 30.67 40.31 26.77
CA ALA A 251 31.54 39.15 26.97
C ALA A 251 30.83 37.79 26.78
N ASP A 252 29.51 37.73 26.98
CA ASP A 252 28.73 36.49 26.77
C ASP A 252 28.38 36.25 25.30
N PHE A 253 28.45 37.29 24.45
CA PHE A 253 28.21 37.16 23.01
C PHE A 253 29.39 36.49 22.28
N GLN A 254 30.62 36.73 22.74
CA GLN A 254 31.82 36.17 22.10
C GLN A 254 32.04 34.69 22.39
N LYS A 255 31.55 34.17 23.52
CA LYS A 255 31.64 32.72 23.83
C LYS A 255 30.61 31.88 23.07
N SER A 256 29.51 32.49 22.60
CA SER A 256 28.56 31.85 21.68
C SER A 256 28.95 31.90 20.21
N GLY A 257 29.91 32.76 19.81
CA GLY A 257 30.34 32.91 18.41
C GLY A 257 31.31 31.84 17.89
N LEU A 258 31.92 31.05 18.79
CA LEU A 258 32.95 30.06 18.47
C LEU A 258 32.44 28.61 18.32
N LEU A 259 31.15 28.37 18.61
CA LEU A 259 30.47 27.11 18.35
C LEU A 259 29.34 27.39 17.36
N ILE A 260 29.41 26.75 16.18
CA ILE A 260 28.38 26.73 15.12
C ILE A 260 28.47 27.90 14.11
N ASN A 261 29.61 28.03 13.44
CA ASN A 261 29.58 28.35 12.02
C ASN A 261 29.82 27.04 11.23
N GLU A 262 28.79 26.16 11.20
CA GLU A 262 28.75 25.12 10.17
C GLU A 262 28.78 25.85 8.81
N PRO A 263 29.62 25.43 7.84
CA PRO A 263 29.72 26.10 6.56
C PRO A 263 28.35 26.08 5.87
N LYS A 264 27.78 27.27 5.64
CA LYS A 264 26.53 27.43 4.88
C LYS A 264 26.81 27.07 3.42
N PHE A 265 26.61 25.81 3.06
CA PHE A 265 26.68 25.34 1.68
C PHE A 265 25.48 25.89 0.91
N LYS A 266 25.64 27.06 0.28
CA LYS A 266 24.54 27.69 -0.44
C LYS A 266 24.27 26.93 -1.75
N ILE A 267 23.37 25.95 -1.69
CA ILE A 267 22.89 25.24 -2.89
C ILE A 267 22.24 26.29 -3.79
N LYS A 268 22.74 26.46 -5.02
CA LYS A 268 22.07 27.36 -5.96
C LYS A 268 20.65 26.85 -6.20
N LYS A 269 19.66 27.73 -6.03
CA LYS A 269 18.23 27.44 -6.18
C LYS A 269 17.88 26.68 -7.47
N GLN A 270 18.60 26.96 -8.55
CA GLN A 270 18.46 26.30 -9.86
C GLN A 270 18.68 24.77 -9.78
N TYR A 271 19.64 24.32 -8.98
CA TYR A 271 19.98 22.92 -8.81
C TYR A 271 18.90 22.12 -8.06
N TYR A 272 18.39 22.70 -6.97
CA TYR A 272 17.26 22.12 -6.24
C TYR A 272 16.02 22.02 -7.12
N LEU A 273 15.70 23.09 -7.86
CA LEU A 273 14.56 23.10 -8.78
C LEU A 273 14.70 22.05 -9.88
N SER A 274 15.90 21.88 -10.46
CA SER A 274 16.15 20.84 -11.46
C SER A 274 15.85 19.45 -10.91
N LEU A 275 16.32 19.12 -9.71
CA LEU A 275 16.07 17.82 -9.08
C LEU A 275 14.57 17.59 -8.82
N VAL A 276 13.87 18.59 -8.29
CA VAL A 276 12.43 18.51 -8.02
C VAL A 276 11.65 18.27 -9.32
N TRP A 277 11.95 19.02 -10.38
CA TRP A 277 11.28 18.86 -11.67
C TRP A 277 11.59 17.50 -12.31
N SER A 278 12.84 17.03 -12.25
CA SER A 278 13.21 15.70 -12.76
C SER A 278 12.46 14.58 -12.06
N ILE A 279 12.35 14.63 -10.72
CA ILE A 279 11.60 13.64 -9.94
C ILE A 279 10.10 13.71 -10.23
N LEU A 280 9.55 14.92 -10.39
CA LEU A 280 8.14 15.12 -10.71
C LEU A 280 7.78 14.56 -12.08
N ILE A 281 8.57 14.88 -13.11
CA ILE A 281 8.37 14.36 -14.47
C ILE A 281 8.46 12.83 -14.47
N LEU A 282 9.47 12.25 -13.81
CA LEU A 282 9.61 10.80 -13.70
C LEU A 282 8.42 10.16 -12.96
N SER A 283 7.92 10.81 -11.90
CA SER A 283 6.75 10.36 -11.16
C SER A 283 5.48 10.35 -12.02
N VAL A 284 5.27 11.37 -12.85
CA VAL A 284 4.12 11.43 -13.75
C VAL A 284 4.23 10.37 -14.85
N LEU A 285 5.40 10.24 -15.47
CA LEU A 285 5.62 9.24 -16.53
C LEU A 285 5.47 7.81 -16.01
N SER A 286 5.97 7.51 -14.80
CA SER A 286 5.80 6.19 -14.18
C SER A 286 4.33 5.90 -13.84
N MET A 287 3.54 6.91 -13.47
CA MET A 287 2.10 6.75 -13.24
C MET A 287 1.32 6.52 -14.54
N ILE A 288 1.70 7.20 -15.63
CA ILE A 288 1.13 6.94 -16.97
C ILE A 288 1.47 5.51 -17.41
N PHE A 289 2.73 5.11 -17.28
CA PHE A 289 3.17 3.77 -17.62
C PHE A 289 2.45 2.69 -16.81
N TRP A 290 2.25 2.90 -15.51
CA TRP A 290 1.41 2.02 -14.68
C TRP A 290 0.01 1.85 -15.25
N SER A 291 -0.62 2.97 -15.61
CA SER A 291 -1.98 2.98 -16.12
C SER A 291 -2.05 2.18 -17.42
N VAL A 292 -1.05 2.33 -18.31
CA VAL A 292 -0.95 1.51 -19.52
C VAL A 292 -0.86 0.03 -19.17
N LEU A 293 0.03 -0.38 -18.26
CA LEU A 293 0.17 -1.80 -17.89
C LEU A 293 -1.06 -2.39 -17.21
N PHE A 294 -1.79 -1.60 -16.44
CA PHE A 294 -2.94 -2.06 -15.66
C PHE A 294 -4.21 -2.22 -16.51
N PHE A 295 -4.42 -1.29 -17.45
CA PHE A 295 -5.61 -1.29 -18.30
C PHE A 295 -5.44 -2.07 -19.60
N ASP A 296 -4.20 -2.36 -20.01
CA ASP A 296 -3.93 -3.18 -21.18
C ASP A 296 -4.06 -4.67 -20.84
N SER A 297 -4.65 -5.43 -21.76
CA SER A 297 -4.78 -6.88 -21.62
C SER A 297 -4.99 -7.51 -22.98
N VAL A 298 -4.52 -8.73 -23.16
CA VAL A 298 -4.72 -9.52 -24.38
C VAL A 298 -5.32 -10.87 -24.00
N LYS A 299 -6.30 -11.37 -24.76
CA LYS A 299 -6.77 -12.75 -24.53
C LYS A 299 -5.64 -13.70 -24.92
N ILE A 300 -5.48 -14.82 -24.21
CA ILE A 300 -4.41 -15.77 -24.54
C ILE A 300 -4.56 -16.29 -25.98
N GLN A 301 -5.79 -16.47 -26.44
CA GLN A 301 -6.11 -16.90 -27.80
C GLN A 301 -5.74 -15.86 -28.88
N ASP A 302 -5.68 -14.58 -28.51
CA ASP A 302 -5.34 -13.49 -29.43
C ASP A 302 -3.82 -13.25 -29.47
N ILE A 303 -3.03 -13.99 -28.67
CA ILE A 303 -1.57 -13.91 -28.71
C ILE A 303 -1.10 -14.51 -30.05
N PRO A 304 -0.24 -13.82 -30.81
CA PRO A 304 0.34 -14.37 -32.03
C PRO A 304 0.97 -15.73 -31.77
N LEU A 305 0.86 -16.65 -32.74
CA LEU A 305 1.38 -18.01 -32.68
C LEU A 305 0.60 -18.97 -31.78
N VAL A 306 -0.42 -18.50 -31.04
CA VAL A 306 -1.32 -19.34 -30.25
C VAL A 306 -2.50 -19.78 -31.12
N GLU A 307 -2.66 -21.09 -31.31
CA GLU A 307 -3.75 -21.69 -32.07
C GLU A 307 -4.89 -22.15 -31.15
N SER A 308 -6.08 -22.39 -31.70
CA SER A 308 -7.26 -22.79 -30.92
C SER A 308 -7.11 -24.12 -30.19
N ASN A 309 -6.23 -25.00 -30.65
CA ASN A 309 -5.95 -26.31 -30.06
C ASN A 309 -4.77 -26.31 -29.06
N TYR A 310 -4.14 -25.16 -28.76
CA TYR A 310 -2.91 -25.05 -27.96
C TYR A 310 -2.98 -25.84 -26.64
N PHE A 311 -3.60 -25.28 -25.61
CA PHE A 311 -3.64 -25.85 -24.27
C PHE A 311 -4.87 -26.73 -24.10
N ASN A 312 -4.93 -27.82 -24.86
CA ASN A 312 -6.09 -28.72 -24.90
C ASN A 312 -7.39 -27.99 -25.26
N GLY A 313 -7.36 -27.15 -26.30
CA GLY A 313 -8.56 -26.38 -26.68
C GLY A 313 -9.00 -25.32 -25.67
N PHE A 314 -8.11 -24.91 -24.75
CA PHE A 314 -8.44 -24.04 -23.61
C PHE A 314 -9.47 -24.64 -22.65
N ILE A 315 -9.52 -25.97 -22.59
CA ILE A 315 -10.36 -26.72 -21.65
C ILE A 315 -9.58 -26.94 -20.37
N ASN A 316 -10.15 -26.55 -19.22
CA ASN A 316 -9.50 -26.72 -17.92
C ASN A 316 -9.74 -28.11 -17.32
N GLN A 317 -9.18 -28.36 -16.14
CA GLN A 317 -9.34 -29.62 -15.39
C GLN A 317 -10.79 -29.96 -15.01
N LYS A 318 -11.73 -29.03 -15.19
CA LYS A 318 -13.17 -29.24 -14.97
C LYS A 318 -13.94 -29.53 -16.26
N GLY A 319 -13.31 -29.45 -17.42
CA GLY A 319 -14.00 -29.53 -18.71
C GLY A 319 -14.58 -28.18 -19.19
N GLU A 320 -14.36 -27.09 -18.45
CA GLU A 320 -14.85 -25.76 -18.83
C GLU A 320 -13.93 -25.16 -19.90
N ILE A 321 -14.53 -24.59 -20.93
CA ILE A 321 -13.80 -23.85 -21.98
C ILE A 321 -13.50 -22.44 -21.47
N ILE A 322 -12.23 -22.11 -21.24
CA ILE A 322 -11.78 -20.79 -20.79
C ILE A 322 -11.38 -19.90 -21.98
N ASN A 323 -12.35 -19.50 -22.79
CA ASN A 323 -12.10 -18.71 -24.00
C ASN A 323 -11.71 -17.25 -23.75
N ASP A 324 -12.13 -16.67 -22.63
CA ASP A 324 -11.92 -15.24 -22.33
C ASP A 324 -10.76 -14.98 -21.35
N TYR A 325 -9.84 -15.93 -21.19
CA TYR A 325 -8.71 -15.75 -20.28
C TYR A 325 -7.71 -14.74 -20.83
N LYS A 326 -7.27 -13.81 -19.97
CA LYS A 326 -6.45 -12.66 -20.36
C LYS A 326 -5.08 -12.66 -19.72
N PHE A 327 -4.09 -12.26 -20.50
CA PHE A 327 -2.78 -11.85 -20.04
C PHE A 327 -2.74 -10.35 -19.78
N TYR A 328 -2.21 -9.97 -18.61
CA TYR A 328 -2.04 -8.59 -18.19
C TYR A 328 -0.54 -8.24 -18.15
N PRO A 329 -0.09 -7.19 -18.85
CA PRO A 329 1.33 -6.79 -18.89
C PRO A 329 1.92 -6.38 -17.54
N ASN A 330 1.09 -5.98 -16.57
CA ASN A 330 1.54 -5.69 -15.22
C ASN A 330 2.19 -6.90 -14.51
N LEU A 331 1.91 -8.13 -14.96
CA LEU A 331 2.55 -9.36 -14.49
C LEU A 331 4.04 -9.41 -14.82
N LEU A 332 4.53 -8.65 -15.81
CA LEU A 332 5.96 -8.59 -16.13
C LEU A 332 6.83 -8.00 -14.99
N PHE A 333 6.21 -7.35 -13.99
CA PHE A 333 6.87 -6.84 -12.78
C PHE A 333 6.96 -7.86 -11.63
N SER A 334 6.29 -9.03 -11.70
CA SER A 334 6.37 -10.06 -10.64
C SER A 334 7.57 -10.99 -10.72
N SER A 335 8.35 -10.94 -11.80
CA SER A 335 9.49 -11.85 -12.04
C SER A 335 10.63 -11.72 -11.03
N TYR A 336 10.58 -10.70 -10.16
CA TYR A 336 11.52 -10.49 -9.06
C TYR A 336 10.97 -10.88 -7.68
N SER A 337 9.73 -11.37 -7.59
CA SER A 337 9.18 -11.83 -6.31
C SER A 337 9.93 -13.07 -5.87
N ILE A 338 10.79 -12.94 -4.86
CA ILE A 338 11.53 -14.06 -4.27
C ILE A 338 10.49 -15.11 -3.84
N GLY A 339 10.40 -16.20 -4.58
CA GLY A 339 9.51 -17.33 -4.29
C GLY A 339 8.00 -17.04 -4.38
N GLY A 340 7.55 -16.06 -5.19
CA GLY A 340 6.11 -15.78 -5.36
C GLY A 340 5.44 -15.15 -4.13
N ILE A 341 6.22 -14.71 -3.13
CA ILE A 341 5.69 -14.20 -1.84
C ILE A 341 5.00 -12.84 -2.01
N ILE A 342 5.39 -12.05 -3.02
CA ILE A 342 4.87 -10.70 -3.24
C ILE A 342 4.19 -10.63 -4.61
N GLY A 343 2.89 -10.36 -4.61
CA GLY A 343 2.13 -10.27 -5.85
C GLY A 343 2.62 -9.16 -6.80
N PRO A 344 2.37 -9.28 -8.12
CA PRO A 344 2.83 -8.33 -9.15
C PRO A 344 2.46 -6.88 -8.86
N THR A 345 1.23 -6.65 -8.40
CA THR A 345 0.73 -5.31 -8.05
C THR A 345 1.52 -4.70 -6.90
N TRP A 346 1.93 -5.50 -5.92
CA TRP A 346 2.74 -5.06 -4.78
C TRP A 346 4.16 -4.72 -5.18
N MET A 347 4.78 -5.52 -6.06
CA MET A 347 6.12 -5.23 -6.57
C MET A 347 6.16 -3.89 -7.32
N PHE A 348 5.12 -3.62 -8.12
CA PHE A 348 4.97 -2.32 -8.75
C PHE A 348 4.86 -1.18 -7.72
N PHE A 349 4.00 -1.35 -6.72
CA PHE A 349 3.81 -0.35 -5.68
C PHE A 349 5.08 -0.09 -4.88
N LEU A 350 5.82 -1.12 -4.46
CA LEU A 350 7.10 -1.00 -3.78
C LEU A 350 8.15 -0.28 -4.65
N THR A 351 8.07 -0.41 -5.97
CA THR A 351 9.00 0.20 -6.90
C THR A 351 8.71 1.68 -7.13
N PHE A 352 7.44 2.05 -7.38
CA PHE A 352 7.09 3.39 -7.86
C PHE A 352 6.38 4.29 -6.83
N ILE A 353 5.66 3.74 -5.84
CA ILE A 353 5.01 4.57 -4.80
C ILE A 353 6.03 5.43 -4.03
N PRO A 354 7.20 4.91 -3.60
CA PRO A 354 8.16 5.74 -2.90
C PRO A 354 8.62 6.95 -3.72
N LEU A 355 8.77 6.80 -5.04
CA LEU A 355 9.07 7.91 -5.94
C LEU A 355 7.93 8.93 -5.97
N TRP A 356 6.67 8.48 -6.01
CA TRP A 356 5.51 9.36 -6.01
C TRP A 356 5.38 10.13 -4.69
N ILE A 357 5.58 9.45 -3.56
CA ILE A 357 5.62 10.07 -2.24
C ILE A 357 6.72 11.13 -2.21
N LEU A 358 7.93 10.81 -2.69
CA LEU A 358 9.04 11.76 -2.74
C LEU A 358 8.77 12.94 -3.67
N SER A 359 8.15 12.71 -4.83
CA SER A 359 7.73 13.75 -5.76
C SER A 359 6.74 14.72 -5.10
N ILE A 360 5.73 14.17 -4.43
CA ILE A 360 4.74 14.94 -3.68
C ILE A 360 5.42 15.71 -2.53
N MET A 361 6.28 15.05 -1.75
CA MET A 361 7.08 15.70 -0.70
C MET A 361 7.96 16.82 -1.25
N ASN A 362 8.60 16.63 -2.40
CA ASN A 362 9.45 17.63 -3.06
C ASN A 362 8.65 18.84 -3.56
N PHE A 363 7.51 18.58 -4.20
CA PHE A 363 6.58 19.61 -4.67
C PHE A 363 6.10 20.47 -3.49
N PHE A 364 5.84 19.82 -2.37
CA PHE A 364 5.58 20.50 -1.13
C PHE A 364 6.86 21.22 -0.65
N HIS A 365 7.97 20.60 -0.27
CA HIS A 365 9.15 21.28 0.28
C HIS A 365 9.79 22.45 -0.54
N LEU A 366 9.38 22.72 -1.79
CA LEU A 366 9.68 23.95 -2.54
C LEU A 366 9.53 25.29 -1.76
N ARG A 367 8.59 25.42 -0.80
CA ARG A 367 8.32 26.70 -0.08
C ARG A 367 9.26 26.95 1.12
N PRO A 368 9.53 25.99 2.01
CA PRO A 368 10.58 26.10 3.05
C PRO A 368 11.99 26.35 2.50
N TYR A 369 12.36 25.68 1.39
CA TYR A 369 13.66 25.87 0.74
C TYR A 369 13.85 27.30 0.19
N LYS A 370 12.77 27.98 -0.21
CA LYS A 370 12.83 29.41 -0.61
C LYS A 370 13.18 30.35 0.55
N LYS A 371 13.02 29.92 1.80
CA LYS A 371 13.30 30.72 3.01
C LYS A 371 14.65 30.40 3.66
N GLU A 372 15.51 29.60 3.02
CA GLU A 372 16.82 29.15 3.55
C GLU A 372 16.75 28.44 4.92
N VAL A 373 15.60 27.84 5.27
CA VAL A 373 15.36 27.25 6.61
C VAL A 373 15.87 25.81 6.75
N ASP A 374 16.06 25.09 5.65
CA ASP A 374 16.42 23.67 5.69
C ASP A 374 17.93 23.43 5.86
N SER A 375 18.27 22.56 6.81
CA SER A 375 19.66 22.17 7.09
C SER A 375 20.25 21.31 5.97
N HIS A 376 21.51 21.54 5.59
CA HIS A 376 22.19 20.78 4.54
C HIS A 376 22.20 19.25 4.73
N LYS A 377 22.08 18.80 5.99
CA LYS A 377 21.98 17.38 6.34
C LYS A 377 20.67 16.75 5.82
N VAL A 378 19.56 17.49 5.89
CA VAL A 378 18.25 17.04 5.38
C VAL A 378 18.30 16.90 3.86
N PHE A 379 18.89 17.87 3.16
CA PHE A 379 19.08 17.78 1.71
C PHE A 379 19.93 16.57 1.30
N LEU A 380 21.03 16.29 2.02
CA LEU A 380 21.87 15.12 1.75
C LEU A 380 21.10 13.80 1.96
N ILE A 381 20.44 13.64 3.11
CA ILE A 381 19.65 12.44 3.43
C ILE A 381 18.59 12.21 2.35
N HIS A 382 17.91 13.28 1.94
CA HIS A 382 16.92 13.24 0.88
C HIS A 382 17.50 12.74 -0.45
N ASN A 383 18.65 13.27 -0.89
CA ASN A 383 19.29 12.84 -2.13
C ASN A 383 19.76 11.38 -2.07
N ILE A 384 20.25 10.91 -0.91
CA ILE A 384 20.63 9.50 -0.72
C ILE A 384 19.40 8.60 -0.83
N ILE A 385 18.30 8.96 -0.16
CA ILE A 385 17.05 8.21 -0.22
C ILE A 385 16.50 8.20 -1.66
N CYS A 386 16.48 9.35 -2.34
CA CYS A 386 16.08 9.45 -3.75
C CYS A 386 16.95 8.55 -4.64
N PHE A 387 18.27 8.54 -4.44
CA PHE A 387 19.18 7.69 -5.21
C PHE A 387 18.88 6.20 -5.02
N ILE A 388 18.64 5.74 -3.79
CA ILE A 388 18.28 4.34 -3.50
C ILE A 388 17.01 3.93 -4.26
N PHE A 389 15.98 4.76 -4.26
CA PHE A 389 14.75 4.45 -4.99
C PHE A 389 14.93 4.50 -6.50
N LEU A 390 15.71 5.45 -7.02
CA LEU A 390 16.03 5.51 -8.45
C LEU A 390 16.82 4.28 -8.89
N ALA A 391 17.76 3.81 -8.08
CA ALA A 391 18.50 2.57 -8.34
C ALA A 391 17.56 1.36 -8.40
N ASN A 392 16.61 1.25 -7.46
CA ASN A 392 15.59 0.21 -7.49
C ASN A 392 14.73 0.26 -8.77
N ILE A 393 14.28 1.44 -9.16
CA ILE A 393 13.50 1.63 -10.41
C ILE A 393 14.33 1.21 -11.63
N ILE A 394 15.60 1.62 -11.72
CA ILE A 394 16.50 1.26 -12.82
C ILE A 394 16.63 -0.27 -12.91
N ILE A 395 16.88 -0.94 -11.78
CA ILE A 395 16.99 -2.40 -11.73
C ILE A 395 15.70 -3.06 -12.24
N GLN A 396 14.54 -2.61 -11.77
CA GLN A 396 13.23 -3.15 -12.18
C GLN A 396 12.96 -2.95 -13.67
N LEU A 397 13.28 -1.78 -14.22
CA LEU A 397 13.14 -1.51 -15.65
C LEU A 397 14.13 -2.32 -16.50
N ILE A 398 15.32 -2.65 -16.00
CA ILE A 398 16.26 -3.55 -16.68
C ILE A 398 15.70 -4.98 -16.73
N PHE A 399 15.17 -5.48 -15.61
CA PHE A 399 14.57 -6.82 -15.56
C PHE A 399 13.33 -6.96 -16.45
N PHE A 400 12.61 -5.87 -16.69
CA PHE A 400 11.50 -5.84 -17.65
C PHE A 400 11.93 -6.27 -19.07
N PHE A 401 13.17 -6.00 -19.47
CA PHE A 401 13.70 -6.43 -20.77
C PHE A 401 14.19 -7.89 -20.81
N SER A 402 14.23 -8.57 -19.67
CA SER A 402 14.65 -9.98 -19.63
C SER A 402 13.64 -10.85 -20.37
N PRO A 403 14.06 -11.67 -21.35
CA PRO A 403 13.19 -12.64 -22.00
C PRO A 403 12.53 -13.60 -20.99
N GLU A 404 13.24 -13.93 -19.92
CA GLU A 404 12.77 -14.82 -18.87
C GLU A 404 11.57 -14.24 -18.11
N SER A 405 11.47 -12.90 -18.01
CA SER A 405 10.34 -12.24 -17.34
C SER A 405 9.02 -12.52 -18.04
N TYR A 406 9.01 -12.60 -19.38
CA TYR A 406 7.81 -12.95 -20.14
C TYR A 406 7.41 -14.40 -19.91
N LYS A 407 8.38 -15.31 -19.85
CA LYS A 407 8.14 -16.73 -19.58
C LYS A 407 7.56 -16.95 -18.20
N ILE A 408 8.21 -16.42 -17.15
CA ILE A 408 7.75 -16.52 -15.77
C ILE A 408 6.34 -15.94 -15.62
N ALA A 409 6.12 -14.72 -16.11
CA ALA A 409 4.81 -14.06 -16.02
C ALA A 409 3.71 -14.83 -16.75
N PHE A 410 4.02 -15.43 -17.91
CA PHE A 410 3.06 -16.22 -18.66
C PHE A 410 2.76 -17.55 -17.98
N GLU A 411 3.78 -18.27 -17.50
CA GLU A 411 3.61 -19.51 -16.74
C GLU A 411 2.79 -19.31 -15.47
N ASP A 412 3.12 -18.27 -14.68
CA ASP A 412 2.36 -17.94 -13.47
C ASP A 412 0.88 -17.68 -13.78
N ASN A 413 0.62 -16.94 -14.87
CA ASN A 413 -0.74 -16.63 -15.30
C ASN A 413 -1.47 -17.86 -15.85
N LEU A 414 -0.80 -18.68 -16.66
CA LEU A 414 -1.36 -19.89 -17.25
C LEU A 414 -1.68 -20.91 -16.15
N PHE A 415 -0.74 -21.15 -15.23
CA PHE A 415 -0.91 -22.14 -14.17
C PHE A 415 -1.86 -21.70 -13.05
N PHE A 416 -2.20 -20.42 -13.00
CA PHE A 416 -3.29 -19.94 -12.18
C PHE A 416 -4.66 -20.37 -12.74
N ALA A 417 -4.84 -20.38 -14.06
CA ALA A 417 -6.09 -20.79 -14.70
C ALA A 417 -6.19 -22.30 -14.96
N PHE A 418 -5.08 -22.92 -15.30
CA PHE A 418 -4.99 -24.32 -15.69
C PHE A 418 -4.03 -25.05 -14.76
N GLU A 419 -4.46 -26.15 -14.14
CA GLU A 419 -3.54 -26.89 -13.27
C GLU A 419 -2.34 -27.43 -14.08
N LYS A 420 -1.11 -27.14 -13.64
CA LYS A 420 0.11 -27.55 -14.33
C LYS A 420 0.16 -29.05 -14.61
N ASN A 421 -0.20 -29.88 -13.62
CA ASN A 421 -0.19 -31.34 -13.76
C ASN A 421 -1.22 -31.82 -14.78
N PHE A 422 -2.39 -31.16 -14.83
CA PHE A 422 -3.42 -31.44 -15.82
C PHE A 422 -2.92 -31.12 -17.23
N LEU A 423 -2.34 -29.94 -17.45
CA LEU A 423 -1.78 -29.57 -18.76
C LEU A 423 -0.68 -30.54 -19.20
N ILE A 424 0.22 -30.93 -18.29
CA ILE A 424 1.29 -31.90 -18.58
C ILE A 424 0.69 -33.25 -18.99
N LYS A 425 -0.39 -33.68 -18.34
CA LYS A 425 -1.05 -34.96 -18.62
C LYS A 425 -1.76 -34.96 -19.98
N GLU A 426 -2.48 -33.89 -20.31
CA GLU A 426 -3.31 -33.83 -21.53
C GLU A 426 -2.49 -33.46 -22.77
N VAL A 427 -1.53 -32.53 -22.64
CA VAL A 427 -0.77 -31.99 -23.78
C VAL A 427 0.60 -32.69 -23.94
N GLY A 428 1.15 -33.21 -22.84
CA GLY A 428 2.53 -33.70 -22.76
C GLY A 428 3.52 -32.58 -22.44
N ARG A 429 4.54 -32.88 -21.63
CA ARG A 429 5.50 -31.87 -21.11
C ARG A 429 6.25 -31.13 -22.21
N GLU A 430 6.79 -31.84 -23.21
CA GLU A 430 7.59 -31.23 -24.28
C GLU A 430 6.73 -30.30 -25.16
N ASN A 431 5.52 -30.72 -25.50
CA ASN A 431 4.57 -29.90 -26.24
C ASN A 431 4.10 -28.69 -25.42
N LEU A 432 3.85 -28.86 -24.13
CA LEU A 432 3.47 -27.76 -23.24
C LEU A 432 4.59 -26.71 -23.18
N ASP A 433 5.84 -27.13 -23.01
CA ASP A 433 6.99 -26.23 -22.98
C ASP A 433 7.17 -25.52 -24.34
N TYR A 434 6.98 -26.23 -25.46
CA TYR A 434 7.00 -25.64 -26.81
C TYR A 434 5.91 -24.57 -27.00
N GLN A 435 4.68 -24.87 -26.60
CA GLN A 435 3.56 -23.94 -26.67
C GLN A 435 3.76 -22.72 -25.78
N ILE A 436 4.24 -22.91 -24.54
CA ILE A 436 4.59 -21.79 -23.66
C ILE A 436 5.63 -20.89 -24.33
N ASN A 437 6.69 -21.46 -24.91
CA ASN A 437 7.73 -20.67 -25.58
C ASN A 437 7.18 -19.89 -26.79
N ASN A 438 6.28 -20.47 -27.58
CA ASN A 438 5.64 -19.78 -28.69
C ASN A 438 4.72 -18.65 -28.21
N ALA A 439 3.91 -18.88 -27.18
CA ALA A 439 3.06 -17.85 -26.60
C ALA A 439 3.90 -16.69 -26.02
N VAL A 440 5.00 -17.01 -25.35
CA VAL A 440 5.99 -16.04 -24.86
C VAL A 440 6.58 -15.23 -26.02
N HIS A 441 6.90 -15.88 -27.13
CA HIS A 441 7.40 -15.18 -28.33
C HIS A 441 6.33 -14.26 -28.93
N GLY A 442 5.07 -14.70 -29.01
CA GLY A 442 3.94 -13.89 -29.45
C GLY A 442 3.70 -12.67 -28.55
N LEU A 443 3.77 -12.86 -27.23
CA LEU A 443 3.68 -11.77 -26.25
C LEU A 443 4.81 -10.76 -26.42
N LYS A 444 6.03 -11.24 -26.68
CA LYS A 444 7.16 -10.37 -26.97
C LYS A 444 6.89 -9.53 -28.21
N ILE A 445 6.42 -10.13 -29.32
CA ILE A 445 6.08 -9.37 -30.53
C ILE A 445 5.04 -8.27 -30.25
N LEU A 446 4.00 -8.58 -29.48
CA LEU A 446 2.93 -7.63 -29.13
C LEU A 446 3.44 -6.47 -28.28
N TYR A 447 4.17 -6.78 -27.21
CA TYR A 447 4.48 -5.81 -26.17
C TYR A 447 5.83 -5.13 -26.35
N GLU A 448 6.80 -5.76 -27.02
CA GLU A 448 8.12 -5.19 -27.23
C GLU A 448 8.03 -3.87 -28.03
N GLN A 449 7.21 -3.83 -29.08
CA GLN A 449 7.03 -2.61 -29.88
C GLN A 449 6.31 -1.49 -29.10
N LYS A 450 5.34 -1.85 -28.26
CA LYS A 450 4.49 -0.89 -27.54
C LYS A 450 5.14 -0.38 -26.25
N LEU A 451 5.77 -1.27 -25.48
CA LEU A 451 6.25 -1.00 -24.12
C LEU A 451 7.75 -0.65 -24.07
N ASN A 452 8.60 -1.22 -24.94
CA ASN A 452 10.04 -0.92 -24.87
C ASN A 452 10.36 0.57 -25.02
N PRO A 453 9.77 1.34 -25.95
CA PRO A 453 10.07 2.77 -26.06
C PRO A 453 9.75 3.53 -24.77
N ILE A 454 8.66 3.15 -24.08
CA ILE A 454 8.24 3.77 -22.82
C ILE A 454 9.22 3.41 -21.69
N VAL A 455 9.60 2.14 -21.59
CA VAL A 455 10.53 1.65 -20.58
C VAL A 455 11.93 2.23 -20.78
N ILE A 456 12.42 2.32 -22.03
CA ILE A 456 13.69 2.98 -22.38
C ILE A 456 13.65 4.46 -21.97
N THR A 457 12.55 5.15 -22.24
CA THR A 457 12.38 6.56 -21.85
C THR A 457 12.43 6.71 -20.33
N LEU A 458 11.69 5.88 -19.59
CA LEU A 458 11.71 5.86 -18.13
C LEU A 458 13.10 5.55 -17.57
N LEU A 459 13.80 4.58 -18.14
CA LEU A 459 15.15 4.20 -17.76
C LEU A 459 16.13 5.36 -17.96
N THR A 460 16.07 6.02 -19.12
CA THR A 460 16.93 7.16 -19.47
C THR A 460 16.71 8.33 -18.51
N ILE A 461 15.45 8.68 -18.23
CA ILE A 461 15.12 9.77 -17.29
C ILE A 461 15.53 9.39 -15.85
N SER A 462 15.35 8.12 -15.45
CA SER A 462 15.77 7.62 -14.13
C SER A 462 17.29 7.70 -13.96
N LEU A 463 18.05 7.30 -14.98
CA LEU A 463 19.51 7.41 -15.00
C LEU A 463 20.00 8.86 -14.94
N ALA A 464 19.35 9.77 -15.68
CA ALA A 464 19.65 11.19 -15.62
C ALA A 464 19.37 11.77 -14.21
N ALA A 465 18.22 11.45 -13.61
CA ALA A 465 17.88 11.86 -12.26
C ALA A 465 18.85 11.29 -11.20
N ALA A 466 19.26 10.02 -11.34
CA ALA A 466 20.22 9.38 -10.46
C ALA A 466 21.60 10.02 -10.55
N SER A 467 22.04 10.35 -11.77
CA SER A 467 23.31 11.06 -12.01
C SER A 467 23.31 12.45 -11.36
N ILE A 468 22.19 13.17 -11.44
CA ILE A 468 22.01 14.46 -10.75
C ILE A 468 22.11 14.28 -9.23
N CYS A 469 21.49 13.24 -8.65
CA CYS A 469 21.60 12.94 -7.21
C CYS A 469 23.05 12.66 -6.79
N ILE A 470 23.75 11.79 -7.54
CA ILE A 470 25.15 11.44 -7.28
C ILE A 470 26.04 12.69 -7.35
N PHE A 471 25.84 13.53 -8.36
CA PHE A 471 26.58 14.78 -8.50
C PHE A 471 26.45 15.66 -7.25
N PHE A 472 25.23 15.84 -6.73
CA PHE A 472 25.01 16.65 -5.52
C PHE A 472 25.56 16.02 -4.25
N ILE A 473 25.43 14.71 -4.09
CA ILE A 473 26.03 13.97 -2.96
C ILE A 473 27.55 14.15 -2.97
N THR A 474 28.17 13.99 -4.15
CA THR A 474 29.63 14.09 -4.33
C THR A 474 30.13 15.52 -4.07
N GLN A 475 29.46 16.53 -4.61
CA GLN A 475 29.77 17.95 -4.36
C GLN A 475 29.71 18.29 -2.86
N TYR A 476 28.69 17.77 -2.15
CA TYR A 476 28.57 17.97 -0.71
C TYR A 476 29.76 17.38 0.06
N PHE A 477 30.13 16.12 -0.22
CA PHE A 477 31.27 15.48 0.44
C PHE A 477 32.61 16.16 0.11
N TRP A 478 32.80 16.60 -1.13
CA TRP A 478 34.01 17.30 -1.56
C TRP A 478 34.19 18.64 -0.82
N VAL A 479 33.15 19.47 -0.74
CA VAL A 479 33.20 20.75 -0.02
C VAL A 479 33.41 20.54 1.49
N ARG A 480 32.75 19.55 2.09
CA ARG A 480 32.92 19.23 3.51
C ARG A 480 34.36 18.81 3.82
N ASN A 481 34.95 17.92 3.00
CA ASN A 481 36.33 17.47 3.19
C ASN A 481 37.34 18.60 2.99
N LYS A 482 37.14 19.46 1.98
CA LYS A 482 38.00 20.64 1.76
C LYS A 482 37.98 21.59 2.96
N ASN A 483 36.80 21.84 3.53
CA ASN A 483 36.66 22.71 4.70
C ASN A 483 37.27 22.11 5.97
N ILE A 484 37.18 20.79 6.16
CA ILE A 484 37.86 20.10 7.28
C ILE A 484 39.38 20.19 7.12
N SER A 485 39.90 19.96 5.91
CA SER A 485 41.34 20.08 5.61
C SER A 485 41.86 21.50 5.88
N GLN A 486 41.16 22.53 5.42
CA GLN A 486 41.51 23.94 5.67
C GLN A 486 41.40 24.35 7.13
N LYS A 487 40.48 23.75 7.90
CA LYS A 487 40.37 23.99 9.34
C LYS A 487 41.56 23.39 10.11
N ASN A 488 42.02 22.21 9.70
CA ASN A 488 43.19 21.57 10.29
C ASN A 488 44.51 22.30 9.93
N THR A 489 44.61 22.91 8.75
CA THR A 489 45.79 23.71 8.36
C THR A 489 45.89 25.08 9.05
N LYS A 490 44.81 25.55 9.69
CA LYS A 490 44.80 26.81 10.48
C LYS A 490 45.01 26.58 11.98
N ILE A 491 44.97 25.33 12.43
CA ILE A 491 45.12 24.93 13.84
C ILE A 491 46.57 24.47 14.13
N ASN A 492 47.31 24.05 13.08
CA ASN A 492 48.76 23.91 13.09
C ASN A 492 49.40 25.20 12.56
#